data_AF-A0A7J5BW77-F1
#
_entry.id   AF-A0A7J5BW77-F1
#
_cell.length_a   1.000
_cell.length_b   1.000
_cell.length_c   1.000
_cell.angle_alpha   90.00
_cell.angle_beta   90.00
_cell.angle_gamma   90.00
#
_symmetry.space_group_name_H-M   'P 1'
#
loop_
_entity.id
_entity.type
_entity.pdbx_description
1 polymer ?
#
loop_
_entity_poly.entity_id
_entity_poly.type
_entity_poly.pdbx_seq_one_letter_code
_entity_poly.pdbx_strand_id
1 'polypeptide(L)'
;MNDWAGILWLVVLLFGNAFFVGAEFAVVTARRSQIEPLAEAGNRRAKTALWAMEHATLMLAATQLGITICSLLILNVSEPAIHHLLEVPLGWLGLNDAVTGTVAFVITLVLVSFLHVVFGEMVPKNIAFSIPDRAVLLLATPLVGFDKIFKPVIWALNKGADLVLIVFGVKPQHAASTAFTLDQVATIVAESTKEGTLDDRAGTLGNTFEFTEKRAVDVAVPTAQLRTLSQNATPDDVEDAVAEDGFSRFLIRGPQGALVGYVHLKDVLDLPADRYRSPIPVDRIRPLITISAGTELEDALTIMQRQGAHVARVSDGSGHVTGVLFFEDIIEVLVGEVHDGTQHETAE
;
A
#
# COMPACT_ATOMS: atom_id res chain seq x y z
N MET A 1 15.55 -27.27 45.20
CA MET A 1 16.58 -26.69 44.31
C MET A 1 17.64 -26.07 45.20
N ASN A 2 18.93 -26.06 44.84
CA ASN A 2 19.91 -25.26 45.57
C ASN A 2 19.49 -23.78 45.41
N ASP A 3 19.46 -22.96 46.46
CA ASP A 3 18.95 -21.58 46.41
C ASP A 3 19.65 -20.74 45.31
N TRP A 4 20.93 -21.02 45.09
CA TRP A 4 21.74 -20.47 44.00
C TRP A 4 21.22 -20.80 42.61
N ALA A 5 20.69 -22.02 42.41
CA ALA A 5 20.06 -22.40 41.15
C ALA A 5 18.74 -21.65 40.95
N GLY A 6 17.98 -21.38 42.02
CA GLY A 6 16.77 -20.56 41.97
C GLY A 6 17.07 -19.12 41.56
N ILE A 7 18.09 -18.50 42.14
CA ILE A 7 18.55 -17.15 41.78
C ILE A 7 19.06 -17.11 40.33
N LEU A 8 19.82 -18.12 39.89
CA LEU A 8 20.27 -18.20 38.50
C LEU A 8 19.08 -18.26 37.54
N TRP A 9 18.09 -19.09 37.84
CA TRP A 9 16.87 -19.18 37.04
C TRP A 9 16.07 -17.89 37.04
N LEU A 10 15.96 -17.18 38.16
CA LEU A 10 15.34 -15.85 38.24
C LEU A 10 16.01 -14.88 37.25
N VAL A 11 17.34 -14.81 37.24
CA VAL A 11 18.07 -13.95 36.31
C VAL A 11 17.83 -14.35 34.86
N VAL A 12 17.91 -15.64 34.54
CA VAL A 12 17.66 -16.15 33.17
C VAL A 12 16.24 -15.81 32.71
N LEU A 13 15.24 -16.01 33.57
CA LEU A 13 13.85 -15.75 33.24
C LEU A 13 13.55 -14.25 33.13
N LEU A 14 14.21 -13.40 33.92
CA LEU A 14 14.13 -11.93 33.76
C LEU A 14 14.67 -11.49 32.41
N PHE A 15 15.82 -12.01 31.98
CA PHE A 15 16.35 -11.74 30.64
C PHE A 15 15.45 -12.30 29.54
N GLY A 16 14.85 -13.48 29.75
CA GLY A 16 13.85 -14.05 28.84
C GLY A 16 12.62 -13.14 28.69
N ASN A 17 12.06 -12.68 29.80
CA ASN A 17 10.94 -11.75 29.81
C ASN A 17 11.30 -10.43 29.11
N ALA A 18 12.45 -9.87 29.46
CA ALA A 18 13.01 -8.66 28.86
C ALA A 18 13.19 -8.78 27.34
N PHE A 19 13.64 -9.94 26.87
CA PHE A 19 13.75 -10.25 25.46
C PHE A 19 12.38 -10.16 24.77
N PHE A 20 11.35 -10.82 25.31
CA PHE A 20 10.02 -10.83 24.69
C PHE A 20 9.37 -9.45 24.70
N VAL A 21 9.46 -8.72 25.83
CA VAL A 21 8.97 -7.34 25.92
C VAL A 21 9.72 -6.44 24.93
N GLY A 22 11.05 -6.49 24.91
CA GLY A 22 11.84 -5.71 23.95
C GLY A 22 11.48 -6.02 22.50
N ALA A 23 11.26 -7.29 22.17
CA ALA A 23 10.93 -7.73 20.82
C ALA A 23 9.52 -7.27 20.39
N GLU A 24 8.54 -7.37 21.28
CA GLU A 24 7.17 -6.87 21.07
C GLU A 24 7.19 -5.38 20.69
N PHE A 25 7.77 -4.56 21.56
CA PHE A 25 7.79 -3.12 21.35
C PHE A 25 8.63 -2.73 20.13
N ALA A 26 9.72 -3.44 19.86
CA ALA A 26 10.52 -3.20 18.66
C ALA A 26 9.75 -3.51 17.37
N VAL A 27 8.99 -4.60 17.31
CA VAL A 27 8.17 -4.96 16.14
C VAL A 27 7.06 -3.93 15.91
N VAL A 28 6.44 -3.42 16.98
CA VAL A 28 5.34 -2.45 16.90
C VAL A 28 5.82 -1.03 16.55
N THR A 29 7.00 -0.62 17.02
CA THR A 29 7.45 0.77 16.89
C THR A 29 8.48 1.03 15.79
N ALA A 30 9.15 0.00 15.29
CA ALA A 30 10.07 0.16 14.16
C ALA A 30 9.33 0.64 12.90
N ARG A 31 10.02 1.44 12.08
CA ARG A 31 9.43 1.98 10.84
C ARG A 31 9.87 1.17 9.65
N ARG A 32 8.91 0.69 8.85
CA ARG A 32 9.17 -0.10 7.64
C ARG A 32 10.17 0.59 6.71
N SER A 33 10.01 1.90 6.48
CA SER A 33 10.87 2.72 5.62
C SER A 33 12.35 2.77 6.04
N GLN A 34 12.67 2.45 7.30
CA GLN A 34 14.06 2.37 7.78
C GLN A 34 14.66 0.97 7.60
N ILE A 35 13.83 -0.07 7.61
CA ILE A 35 14.27 -1.47 7.55
C ILE A 35 14.31 -1.99 6.10
N GLU A 36 13.39 -1.52 5.25
CA GLU A 36 13.24 -1.94 3.86
C GLU A 36 14.50 -1.75 3.00
N PRO A 37 15.17 -0.58 3.03
CA PRO A 37 16.42 -0.38 2.28
C PRO A 37 17.54 -1.35 2.70
N LEU A 38 17.61 -1.72 3.98
CA LEU A 38 18.59 -2.67 4.49
C LEU A 38 18.33 -4.09 3.99
N ALA A 39 17.06 -4.47 3.84
CA ALA A 39 16.65 -5.76 3.32
C ALA A 39 16.94 -5.89 1.83
N GLU A 40 16.70 -4.82 1.06
CA GLU A 40 17.03 -4.71 -0.36
C GLU A 40 18.55 -4.76 -0.59
N ALA A 41 19.33 -4.12 0.28
CA ALA A 41 20.80 -4.22 0.32
C ALA A 41 21.32 -5.62 0.72
N GLY A 42 20.44 -6.60 0.94
CA GLY A 42 20.79 -8.00 1.16
C GLY A 42 20.94 -8.41 2.63
N ASN A 43 20.64 -7.54 3.60
CA ASN A 43 20.75 -7.88 5.01
C ASN A 43 19.67 -8.91 5.42
N ARG A 44 20.10 -10.12 5.77
CA ARG A 44 19.21 -11.22 6.20
C ARG A 44 18.38 -10.88 7.44
N ARG A 45 18.93 -10.15 8.40
CA ARG A 45 18.20 -9.74 9.62
C ARG A 45 17.11 -8.73 9.29
N ALA A 46 17.37 -7.81 8.36
CA ALA A 46 16.37 -6.86 7.90
C ALA A 46 15.21 -7.56 7.18
N LYS A 47 15.48 -8.59 6.36
CA LYS A 47 14.43 -9.42 5.74
C LYS A 47 13.55 -10.12 6.79
N THR A 48 14.16 -10.69 7.84
CA THR A 48 13.39 -11.31 8.94
C THR A 48 12.63 -10.29 9.77
N ALA A 49 13.21 -9.11 10.02
CA ALA A 49 12.54 -8.01 10.71
C ALA A 49 11.32 -7.50 9.93
N LEU A 50 11.42 -7.29 8.62
CA LEU A 50 10.28 -6.95 7.77
C LEU A 50 9.18 -8.00 7.85
N TRP A 51 9.55 -9.29 7.73
CA TRP A 51 8.57 -10.37 7.86
C TRP A 51 7.86 -10.35 9.22
N ALA A 52 8.59 -10.13 10.31
CA ALA A 52 8.03 -10.02 11.65
C ALA A 52 7.07 -8.82 11.79
N MET A 53 7.41 -7.69 11.17
CA MET A 53 6.55 -6.49 11.14
C MET A 53 5.29 -6.70 10.32
N GLU A 54 5.37 -7.36 9.16
CA GLU A 54 4.21 -7.71 8.33
C GLU A 54 3.27 -8.71 9.04
N HIS A 55 3.83 -9.56 9.90
CA HIS A 55 3.09 -10.54 10.71
C HIS A 55 3.00 -10.10 12.18
N ALA A 56 2.87 -8.80 12.45
CA ALA A 56 2.89 -8.24 13.81
C ALA A 56 1.90 -8.93 14.76
N THR A 57 0.66 -9.21 14.32
CA THR A 57 -0.35 -9.92 15.13
C THR A 57 0.14 -11.29 15.60
N LEU A 58 0.83 -12.04 14.73
CA LEU A 58 1.42 -13.33 15.09
C LEU A 58 2.59 -13.14 16.07
N MET A 59 3.45 -12.15 15.82
CA MET A 59 4.57 -11.84 16.70
C MET A 59 4.11 -11.42 18.10
N LEU A 60 3.04 -10.62 18.19
CA LEU A 60 2.41 -10.23 19.45
C LEU A 60 1.87 -11.44 20.23
N ALA A 61 1.25 -12.40 19.55
CA ALA A 61 0.81 -13.64 20.19
C ALA A 61 2.01 -14.46 20.71
N ALA A 62 3.10 -14.52 19.94
CA ALA A 62 4.32 -15.21 20.32
C ALA A 62 5.02 -14.55 21.53
N THR A 63 5.15 -13.22 21.54
CA THR A 63 5.73 -12.49 22.67
C THR A 63 4.87 -12.61 23.91
N GLN A 64 3.54 -12.53 23.79
CA GLN A 64 2.62 -12.67 24.92
C GLN A 64 2.73 -14.06 25.59
N LEU A 65 2.88 -15.12 24.78
CA LEU A 65 3.14 -16.46 25.29
C LEU A 65 4.47 -16.50 26.06
N GLY A 66 5.54 -15.95 25.48
CA GLY A 66 6.87 -15.89 26.09
C GLY A 66 6.90 -15.11 27.40
N ILE A 67 6.26 -13.93 27.42
CA ILE A 67 6.11 -13.08 28.61
C ILE A 67 5.37 -13.85 29.69
N THR A 68 4.24 -14.47 29.36
CA THR A 68 3.41 -15.23 30.32
C THR A 68 4.19 -16.39 30.94
N ILE A 69 4.88 -17.19 30.14
CA ILE A 69 5.69 -18.32 30.61
C ILE A 69 6.79 -17.80 31.55
N CYS A 70 7.52 -16.76 31.14
CA CYS A 70 8.60 -16.21 31.96
C CYS A 70 8.07 -15.62 33.27
N SER A 71 6.99 -14.83 33.24
CA SER A 71 6.40 -14.21 34.42
C SER A 71 5.89 -15.24 35.44
N LEU A 72 5.21 -16.29 34.98
CA LEU A 72 4.73 -17.37 35.87
C LEU A 72 5.89 -18.17 36.48
N LEU A 73 6.92 -18.47 35.68
CA LEU A 73 8.09 -19.20 36.16
C LEU A 73 8.93 -18.35 37.12
N ILE A 74 9.05 -17.04 36.89
CA ILE A 74 9.72 -16.12 37.82
C ILE A 74 9.05 -16.21 39.18
N LEU A 75 7.73 -16.08 39.25
CA LEU A 75 7.03 -16.13 40.52
C LEU A 75 7.23 -17.49 41.21
N ASN A 76 7.06 -18.59 40.47
CA ASN A 76 7.18 -19.95 41.00
C ASN A 76 8.60 -20.32 41.49
N VAL A 77 9.65 -19.84 40.81
CA VAL A 77 11.05 -20.17 41.15
C VAL A 77 11.65 -19.21 42.17
N SER A 78 11.27 -17.93 42.13
CA SER A 78 11.90 -16.89 42.96
C SER A 78 11.39 -16.88 44.39
N GLU A 79 10.12 -17.20 44.60
CA GLU A 79 9.52 -17.26 45.92
C GLU A 79 10.30 -18.20 46.87
N PRO A 80 10.45 -19.50 46.59
CA PRO A 80 11.14 -20.41 47.51
C PRO A 80 12.64 -20.09 47.67
N ALA A 81 13.28 -19.57 46.61
CA ALA A 81 14.72 -19.29 46.64
C ALA A 81 15.08 -18.06 47.49
N ILE A 82 14.28 -17.00 47.41
CA ILE A 82 14.52 -15.76 48.15
C ILE A 82 13.93 -15.85 49.56
N HIS A 83 12.79 -16.53 49.72
CA HIS A 83 12.17 -16.77 51.03
C HIS A 83 13.12 -17.51 51.97
N HIS A 84 13.72 -18.63 51.52
CA HIS A 84 14.68 -19.40 52.31
C HIS A 84 15.96 -18.61 52.64
N LEU A 85 16.40 -17.74 51.72
CA LEU A 85 17.55 -16.87 51.92
C LEU A 85 17.28 -15.74 52.94
N LEU A 86 16.03 -15.29 53.05
CA LEU A 86 15.59 -14.25 54.00
C LEU A 86 15.22 -14.81 55.37
N GLU A 87 14.77 -16.06 55.47
CA GLU A 87 14.45 -16.71 56.75
C GLU A 87 15.65 -16.79 57.70
N VAL A 88 16.86 -17.07 57.17
CA VAL A 88 18.09 -17.17 57.98
C VAL A 88 18.44 -15.85 58.71
N PRO A 89 18.57 -14.69 58.03
CA PRO A 89 18.85 -13.43 58.70
C PRO A 89 17.66 -12.88 59.50
N LEU A 90 16.41 -13.12 59.07
CA LEU A 90 15.23 -12.69 59.84
C LEU A 90 15.04 -13.51 61.13
N GLY A 91 15.44 -14.79 61.12
CA GLY A 91 15.46 -15.64 62.31
C GLY A 91 16.39 -15.13 63.40
N TRP A 92 17.45 -14.38 63.06
CA TRP A 92 18.32 -13.75 64.05
C TRP A 92 17.65 -12.62 64.84
N LEU A 93 16.51 -12.09 64.39
CA LEU A 93 15.72 -11.11 65.14
C LEU A 93 14.84 -11.74 66.23
N GLY A 94 14.82 -13.07 66.37
CA GLY A 94 14.08 -13.76 67.44
C GLY A 94 12.55 -13.66 67.31
N LEU A 95 12.05 -13.44 66.10
CA LEU A 95 10.62 -13.38 65.80
C LEU A 95 10.00 -14.79 65.77
N ASN A 96 8.69 -14.87 66.02
CA ASN A 96 7.92 -16.11 65.89
C ASN A 96 7.96 -16.60 64.42
N ASP A 97 8.16 -17.90 64.20
CA ASP A 97 8.31 -18.53 62.88
C ASP A 97 7.20 -18.13 61.89
N ALA A 98 5.95 -18.04 62.35
CA ALA A 98 4.82 -17.62 61.52
C ALA A 98 4.93 -16.15 61.05
N VAL A 99 5.50 -15.28 61.88
CA VAL A 99 5.72 -13.87 61.55
C VAL A 99 6.91 -13.74 60.61
N THR A 100 8.00 -14.48 60.88
CA THR A 100 9.19 -14.53 60.03
C THR A 100 8.85 -14.98 58.62
N GLY A 101 8.12 -16.08 58.46
CA GLY A 101 7.72 -16.60 57.15
C GLY A 101 6.82 -15.62 56.38
N THR A 102 5.88 -14.96 57.07
CA THR A 102 4.99 -13.95 56.46
C THR A 102 5.78 -12.73 55.97
N VAL A 103 6.69 -12.20 56.81
CA VAL A 103 7.52 -11.04 56.47
C VAL A 103 8.48 -11.37 55.32
N ALA A 104 9.13 -12.54 55.35
CA ALA A 104 9.99 -13.02 54.29
C ALA A 104 9.23 -13.15 52.96
N PHE A 105 7.99 -13.66 52.99
CA PHE A 105 7.13 -13.76 51.81
C PHE A 105 6.79 -12.38 51.25
N VAL A 106 6.34 -11.43 52.08
CA VAL A 106 5.99 -10.07 51.63
C VAL A 106 7.20 -9.36 51.04
N ILE A 107 8.37 -9.45 51.68
CA ILE A 107 9.61 -8.84 51.16
C ILE A 107 9.99 -9.50 49.82
N THR A 108 9.93 -10.82 49.73
CA THR A 108 10.23 -11.56 48.50
C THR A 108 9.30 -11.14 47.37
N LEU A 109 7.99 -11.07 47.62
CA LEU A 109 7.00 -10.67 46.64
C LEU A 109 7.29 -9.24 46.14
N VAL A 110 7.49 -8.27 47.03
CA VAL A 110 7.79 -6.88 46.65
C VAL A 110 9.08 -6.79 45.85
N LEU A 111 10.14 -7.47 46.30
CA LEU A 111 11.44 -7.46 45.63
C LEU A 111 11.37 -8.08 44.24
N VAL A 112 10.78 -9.28 44.12
CA VAL A 112 10.64 -9.99 42.85
C VAL A 112 9.74 -9.21 41.88
N SER A 113 8.61 -8.67 42.37
CA SER A 113 7.74 -7.81 41.57
C SER A 113 8.46 -6.56 41.08
N PHE A 114 9.26 -5.90 41.94
CA PHE A 114 10.06 -4.75 41.54
C PHE A 114 11.09 -5.13 40.47
N LEU A 115 11.85 -6.22 40.67
CA LEU A 115 12.83 -6.69 39.70
C LEU A 115 12.17 -7.03 38.35
N HIS A 116 11.03 -7.72 38.39
CA HIS A 116 10.26 -8.10 37.20
C HIS A 116 9.72 -6.89 36.44
N VAL A 117 9.04 -5.97 37.11
CA VAL A 117 8.47 -4.78 36.44
C VAL A 117 9.58 -3.88 35.90
N VAL A 118 10.65 -3.65 36.66
CA VAL A 118 11.71 -2.73 36.23
C VAL A 118 12.58 -3.35 35.15
N PHE A 119 13.17 -4.53 35.40
CA PHE A 119 14.16 -5.12 34.50
C PHE A 119 13.54 -6.03 33.44
N GLY A 120 12.44 -6.70 33.76
CA GLY A 120 11.71 -7.54 32.80
C GLY A 120 10.86 -6.72 31.83
N GLU A 121 10.28 -5.60 32.28
CA GLU A 121 9.32 -4.85 31.46
C GLU A 121 9.75 -3.42 31.12
N MET A 122 9.94 -2.54 32.10
CA MET A 122 10.12 -1.10 31.87
C MET A 122 11.42 -0.77 31.12
N VAL A 123 12.54 -1.34 31.54
CA VAL A 123 13.85 -1.08 30.92
C VAL A 123 13.88 -1.55 29.46
N PRO A 124 13.52 -2.80 29.12
CA PRO A 124 13.51 -3.27 27.74
C PRO A 124 12.56 -2.48 26.84
N LYS A 125 11.37 -2.14 27.37
CA LYS A 125 10.38 -1.31 26.67
C LYS A 125 10.92 0.07 26.32
N ASN A 126 11.55 0.75 27.29
CA ASN A 126 12.12 2.08 27.07
C ASN A 126 13.31 2.06 26.10
N ILE A 127 14.12 0.99 26.12
CA ILE A 127 15.19 0.78 25.14
C ILE A 127 14.60 0.59 23.74
N ALA A 128 13.56 -0.26 23.60
CA ALA A 128 12.89 -0.49 22.33
C ALA A 128 12.29 0.81 21.75
N PHE A 129 11.73 1.70 22.56
CA PHE A 129 11.28 3.01 22.10
C PHE A 129 12.40 3.96 21.69
N SER A 130 13.54 3.89 22.37
CA SER A 130 14.67 4.79 22.11
C SER A 130 15.44 4.41 20.84
N ILE A 131 15.53 3.11 20.54
CA ILE A 131 16.28 2.57 19.40
C ILE A 131 15.53 1.44 18.66
N PRO A 132 14.30 1.71 18.15
CA PRO A 132 13.40 0.68 17.63
C PRO A 132 14.00 -0.08 16.44
N ASP A 133 14.62 0.63 15.51
CA ASP A 133 15.18 0.03 14.28
C ASP A 133 16.32 -0.95 14.59
N ARG A 134 17.18 -0.63 15.57
CA ARG A 134 18.25 -1.54 16.00
C ARG A 134 17.70 -2.70 16.82
N ALA A 135 16.72 -2.43 17.68
CA ALA A 135 16.09 -3.45 18.51
C ALA A 135 15.38 -4.50 17.63
N VAL A 136 14.64 -4.09 16.60
CA VAL A 136 13.92 -5.03 15.74
C VAL A 136 14.88 -5.89 14.92
N LEU A 137 15.98 -5.31 14.41
CA LEU A 137 17.00 -6.05 13.67
C LEU A 137 17.70 -7.12 14.53
N LEU A 138 17.85 -6.88 15.83
CA LEU A 138 18.47 -7.83 16.75
C LEU A 138 17.47 -8.88 17.25
N LEU A 139 16.28 -8.45 17.65
CA LEU A 139 15.31 -9.25 18.41
C LEU A 139 14.32 -10.00 17.51
N ALA A 140 14.03 -9.52 16.30
CA ALA A 140 13.06 -10.18 15.43
C ALA A 140 13.54 -11.57 14.99
N THR A 141 14.84 -11.76 14.72
CA THR A 141 15.36 -13.05 14.26
C THR A 141 15.14 -14.19 15.28
N PRO A 142 15.58 -14.05 16.56
CA PRO A 142 15.27 -15.07 17.57
C PRO A 142 13.77 -15.17 17.87
N LEU A 143 13.00 -14.07 17.80
CA LEU A 143 11.55 -14.11 18.00
C LEU A 143 10.84 -14.96 16.94
N VAL A 144 11.17 -14.79 15.66
CA VAL A 144 10.65 -15.60 14.56
C VAL A 144 11.07 -17.07 14.71
N GLY A 145 12.26 -17.32 15.26
CA GLY A 145 12.70 -18.67 15.63
C GLY A 145 11.80 -19.30 16.70
N PHE A 146 11.48 -18.53 17.76
CA PHE A 146 10.57 -18.94 18.82
C PHE A 146 9.16 -19.22 18.28
N ASP A 147 8.60 -18.32 17.46
CA ASP A 147 7.31 -18.51 16.80
C ASP A 147 7.27 -19.84 16.02
N LYS A 148 8.30 -20.15 15.23
CA LYS A 148 8.35 -21.42 14.49
C LYS A 148 8.28 -22.66 15.37
N ILE A 149 8.91 -22.63 16.55
CA ILE A 149 8.90 -23.74 17.51
C ILE A 149 7.53 -23.86 18.18
N PHE A 150 6.95 -22.74 18.61
CA PHE A 150 5.70 -22.69 19.37
C PHE A 150 4.45 -22.48 18.49
N LYS A 151 4.61 -22.47 17.16
CA LYS A 151 3.55 -22.31 16.17
C LYS A 151 2.29 -23.13 16.46
N PRO A 152 2.34 -24.44 16.80
CA PRO A 152 1.12 -25.20 17.08
C PRO A 152 0.37 -24.68 18.32
N VAL A 153 1.11 -24.24 19.34
CA VAL A 153 0.53 -23.67 20.58
C VAL A 153 -0.08 -22.31 20.29
N ILE A 154 0.65 -21.44 19.61
CA ILE A 154 0.18 -20.10 19.22
C ILE A 154 -1.07 -20.20 18.33
N TRP A 155 -1.07 -21.11 17.36
CA TRP A 155 -2.21 -21.35 16.50
C TRP A 155 -3.44 -21.82 17.29
N ALA A 156 -3.27 -22.75 18.23
CA ALA A 156 -4.36 -23.24 19.08
C ALA A 156 -4.96 -22.12 19.95
N LEU A 157 -4.10 -21.28 20.55
CA LEU A 157 -4.52 -20.12 21.34
C LEU A 157 -5.28 -19.10 20.49
N ASN A 158 -4.76 -18.76 19.31
CA ASN A 158 -5.43 -17.82 18.39
C ASN A 158 -6.79 -18.36 17.94
N LYS A 159 -6.90 -19.66 17.62
CA LYS A 159 -8.20 -20.26 17.29
C LYS A 159 -9.18 -20.25 18.45
N GLY A 160 -8.69 -20.45 19.68
CA GLY A 160 -9.50 -20.27 20.88
C GLY A 160 -10.01 -18.83 21.02
N ALA A 161 -9.14 -17.84 20.81
CA ALA A 161 -9.52 -16.43 20.85
C ALA A 161 -10.53 -16.05 19.75
N ASP A 162 -10.31 -16.51 18.51
CA ASP A 162 -11.24 -16.32 17.39
C ASP A 162 -12.62 -16.90 17.71
N LEU A 163 -12.68 -18.11 18.29
CA LEU A 163 -13.94 -18.74 18.67
C LEU A 163 -14.69 -17.89 19.70
N VAL A 164 -13.99 -17.37 20.70
CA VAL A 164 -14.58 -16.46 21.69
C VAL A 164 -15.09 -15.19 21.02
N LEU A 165 -14.31 -14.55 20.14
CA LEU A 165 -14.73 -13.35 19.41
C LEU A 165 -16.00 -13.59 18.58
N ILE A 166 -16.07 -14.73 17.88
CA ILE A 166 -17.23 -15.12 17.09
C ILE A 166 -18.47 -15.31 17.98
N VAL A 167 -18.33 -15.92 19.17
CA VAL A 167 -19.43 -16.08 20.14
C VAL A 167 -19.97 -14.72 20.60
N PHE A 168 -19.12 -13.70 20.71
CA PHE A 168 -19.51 -12.32 21.03
C PHE A 168 -19.89 -11.47 19.79
N GLY A 169 -19.96 -12.07 18.59
CA GLY A 169 -20.36 -11.39 17.36
C GLY A 169 -19.29 -10.47 16.74
N VAL A 170 -18.04 -10.58 17.17
CA VAL A 170 -16.91 -9.79 16.66
C VAL A 170 -16.18 -10.56 15.56
N LYS A 171 -15.93 -9.91 14.41
CA LYS A 171 -15.12 -10.50 13.32
C LYS A 171 -13.62 -10.36 13.63
N PRO A 172 -12.85 -11.45 13.68
CA PRO A 172 -11.39 -11.39 13.85
C PRO A 172 -10.74 -10.62 12.70
N GLN A 173 -9.80 -9.71 13.00
CA GLN A 173 -8.96 -9.03 12.01
C GLN A 173 -7.50 -9.41 12.23
N HIS A 174 -6.78 -9.76 11.15
CA HIS A 174 -5.41 -10.26 11.23
C HIS A 174 -4.40 -9.43 10.44
N ALA A 175 -4.79 -8.28 9.87
CA ALA A 175 -3.91 -7.48 9.02
C ALA A 175 -3.32 -6.28 9.79
N ALA A 176 -2.00 -6.30 9.99
CA ALA A 176 -1.21 -5.10 10.23
C ALA A 176 -0.67 -4.61 8.87
N SER A 177 -1.55 -4.16 7.97
CA SER A 177 -1.13 -3.52 6.72
C SER A 177 -1.37 -2.02 6.84
N THR A 178 -0.32 -1.29 7.22
CA THR A 178 -0.22 0.18 7.12
C THR A 178 -0.13 0.66 5.66
N ALA A 179 -0.38 -0.21 4.68
CA ALA A 179 -0.46 0.18 3.28
C ALA A 179 -1.83 0.80 3.03
N PHE A 180 -1.85 2.11 2.79
CA PHE A 180 -3.05 2.76 2.29
C PHE A 180 -3.35 2.21 0.90
N THR A 181 -4.61 1.86 0.65
CA THR A 181 -5.05 1.55 -0.71
C THR A 181 -5.09 2.83 -1.55
N LEU A 182 -5.04 2.71 -2.88
CA LEU A 182 -5.19 3.84 -3.80
C LEU A 182 -6.44 4.67 -3.48
N ASP A 183 -7.58 4.01 -3.23
CA ASP A 183 -8.83 4.67 -2.80
C ASP A 183 -8.68 5.52 -1.53
N GLN A 184 -7.91 5.02 -0.56
CA GLN A 184 -7.67 5.73 0.71
C GLN A 184 -6.78 6.95 0.49
N VAL A 185 -5.77 6.85 -0.38
CA VAL A 185 -4.93 8.00 -0.76
C VAL A 185 -5.76 9.03 -1.52
N ALA A 186 -6.60 8.61 -2.47
CA ALA A 186 -7.52 9.51 -3.19
C ALA A 186 -8.47 10.24 -2.23
N THR A 187 -9.00 9.53 -1.24
CA THR A 187 -9.86 10.12 -0.19
C THR A 187 -9.10 11.17 0.65
N ILE A 188 -7.85 10.89 1.01
CA ILE A 188 -7.02 11.83 1.77
C ILE A 188 -6.74 13.10 0.95
N VAL A 189 -6.43 12.95 -0.34
CA VAL A 189 -6.22 14.09 -1.27
C VAL A 189 -7.48 14.93 -1.38
N ALA A 190 -8.65 14.31 -1.59
CA ALA A 190 -9.92 15.01 -1.71
C ALA A 190 -10.28 15.82 -0.45
N GLU A 191 -10.09 15.24 0.75
CA GLU A 191 -10.37 15.97 2.00
C GLU A 191 -9.34 17.08 2.25
N SER A 192 -8.07 16.85 1.90
CA SER A 192 -7.01 17.88 2.03
C SER A 192 -7.26 19.09 1.14
N THR A 193 -7.75 18.87 -0.09
CA THR A 193 -8.14 19.95 -1.02
C THR A 193 -9.36 20.72 -0.49
N LYS A 194 -10.35 20.02 0.05
CA LYS A 194 -11.56 20.63 0.65
C LYS A 194 -11.25 21.48 1.88
N GLU A 195 -10.30 21.05 2.71
CA GLU A 195 -9.83 21.80 3.88
C GLU A 195 -8.84 22.92 3.49
N GLY A 196 -8.48 23.04 2.21
CA GLY A 196 -7.58 24.08 1.69
C GLY A 196 -6.11 23.89 2.08
N THR A 197 -5.74 22.69 2.54
CA THR A 197 -4.35 22.33 2.89
C THR A 197 -3.54 21.87 1.68
N LEU A 198 -4.23 21.55 0.58
CA LEU A 198 -3.67 21.17 -0.71
C LEU A 198 -4.33 21.99 -1.83
N ASP A 199 -3.53 22.53 -2.76
CA ASP A 199 -4.02 23.27 -3.92
C ASP A 199 -4.01 22.36 -5.17
N ASP A 200 -5.08 21.57 -5.34
CA ASP A 200 -5.30 20.70 -6.51
C ASP A 200 -6.53 21.19 -7.32
N ARG A 201 -6.50 22.46 -7.72
CA ARG A 201 -7.61 23.11 -8.43
C ARG A 201 -8.01 22.45 -9.75
N ALA A 202 -7.11 21.73 -10.39
CA ALA A 202 -7.35 21.03 -11.65
C ALA A 202 -7.72 19.55 -11.46
N GLY A 203 -7.80 19.06 -10.21
CA GLY A 203 -8.05 17.64 -9.92
C GLY A 203 -6.95 16.70 -10.45
N THR A 204 -5.76 17.24 -10.73
CA THR A 204 -4.69 16.54 -11.45
C THR A 204 -4.21 15.32 -10.69
N LEU A 205 -4.21 15.35 -9.36
CA LEU A 205 -3.81 14.20 -8.55
C LEU A 205 -4.84 13.07 -8.63
N GLY A 206 -6.14 13.39 -8.55
CA GLY A 206 -7.21 12.41 -8.74
C GLY A 206 -7.20 11.80 -10.14
N ASN A 207 -7.08 12.67 -11.15
CA ASN A 207 -7.01 12.31 -12.56
C ASN A 207 -5.80 11.43 -12.89
N THR A 208 -4.65 11.64 -12.22
CA THR A 208 -3.46 10.78 -12.36
C THR A 208 -3.75 9.35 -11.90
N PHE A 209 -4.53 9.17 -10.83
CA PHE A 209 -4.92 7.85 -10.38
C PHE A 209 -5.90 7.19 -11.35
N GLU A 210 -6.93 7.90 -11.80
CA GLU A 210 -7.86 7.38 -12.82
C GLU A 210 -7.14 6.99 -14.11
N PHE A 211 -6.15 7.78 -14.52
CA PHE A 211 -5.34 7.50 -15.71
C PHE A 211 -4.58 6.18 -15.59
N THR A 212 -4.10 5.83 -14.40
CA THR A 212 -3.35 4.59 -14.14
C THR A 212 -4.25 3.36 -14.25
N GLU A 213 -5.55 3.49 -13.98
CA GLU A 213 -6.49 2.36 -14.01
C GLU A 213 -7.18 2.16 -15.38
N LYS A 214 -7.16 3.18 -16.25
CA LYS A 214 -7.82 3.16 -17.55
C LYS A 214 -7.02 2.42 -18.62
N ARG A 215 -7.74 1.82 -19.55
CA ARG A 215 -7.25 1.21 -20.78
C ARG A 215 -7.68 2.04 -21.98
N ALA A 216 -7.05 1.79 -23.12
CA ALA A 216 -7.37 2.44 -24.39
C ALA A 216 -8.86 2.34 -24.74
N VAL A 217 -9.53 1.21 -24.44
CA VAL A 217 -10.97 1.02 -24.69
C VAL A 217 -11.87 1.93 -23.86
N ASP A 218 -11.44 2.35 -22.67
CA ASP A 218 -12.26 3.14 -21.75
C ASP A 218 -12.37 4.61 -22.19
N VAL A 219 -11.43 5.07 -23.01
CA VAL A 219 -11.36 6.44 -23.55
C VAL A 219 -11.67 6.49 -25.05
N ALA A 220 -11.55 5.37 -25.77
CA ALA A 220 -11.79 5.33 -27.20
C ALA A 220 -13.23 5.69 -27.58
N VAL A 221 -13.38 6.56 -28.58
CA VAL A 221 -14.67 6.90 -29.18
C VAL A 221 -15.15 5.73 -30.06
N PRO A 222 -16.32 5.12 -29.77
CA PRO A 222 -16.83 3.98 -30.53
C PRO A 222 -17.07 4.30 -32.00
N THR A 223 -16.80 3.35 -32.90
CA THR A 223 -16.93 3.55 -34.36
C THR A 223 -18.30 4.05 -34.84
N ALA A 224 -19.36 3.77 -34.07
CA ALA A 224 -20.72 4.21 -34.33
C ALA A 224 -20.97 5.71 -34.03
N GLN A 225 -20.17 6.31 -33.15
CA GLN A 225 -20.27 7.71 -32.74
C GLN A 225 -19.31 8.60 -33.52
N LEU A 226 -18.42 8.02 -34.33
CA LEU A 226 -17.43 8.77 -35.08
C LEU A 226 -18.06 9.57 -36.22
N ARG A 227 -17.81 10.88 -36.22
CA ARG A 227 -17.96 11.72 -37.40
C ARG A 227 -16.88 11.34 -38.43
N THR A 228 -17.31 10.89 -39.60
CA THR A 228 -16.40 10.46 -40.67
C THR A 228 -16.77 11.09 -41.99
N LEU A 229 -15.77 11.46 -42.78
CA LEU A 229 -15.92 11.90 -44.16
C LEU A 229 -15.67 10.74 -45.13
N SER A 230 -16.23 10.84 -46.33
CA SER A 230 -16.02 9.87 -47.41
C SER A 230 -14.58 9.94 -47.94
N GLN A 231 -14.06 8.85 -48.50
CA GLN A 231 -12.77 8.86 -49.22
C GLN A 231 -12.70 9.86 -50.39
N ASN A 232 -13.85 10.28 -50.92
CA ASN A 232 -13.93 11.26 -52.00
C ASN A 232 -14.25 12.66 -51.48
N ALA A 233 -14.18 12.88 -50.17
CA ALA A 233 -14.40 14.19 -49.57
C ALA A 233 -13.45 15.23 -50.17
N THR A 234 -13.97 16.43 -50.29
CA THR A 234 -13.30 17.61 -50.82
C THR A 234 -12.90 18.54 -49.68
N PRO A 235 -11.98 19.48 -49.90
CA PRO A 235 -11.72 20.57 -48.95
C PRO A 235 -12.98 21.32 -48.51
N ASP A 236 -13.93 21.59 -49.42
CA ASP A 236 -15.23 22.19 -49.08
C ASP A 236 -15.97 21.35 -48.01
N ASP A 237 -16.02 20.02 -48.18
CA ASP A 237 -16.68 19.13 -47.20
C ASP A 237 -16.00 19.15 -45.82
N VAL A 238 -14.68 19.39 -45.77
CA VAL A 238 -13.94 19.51 -44.50
C VAL A 238 -14.25 20.83 -43.83
N GLU A 239 -14.29 21.93 -44.58
CA GLU A 239 -14.64 23.25 -44.03
C GLU A 239 -16.09 23.28 -43.52
N ASP A 240 -17.02 22.68 -44.26
CA ASP A 240 -18.41 22.52 -43.82
C ASP A 240 -18.48 21.68 -42.53
N ALA A 241 -17.76 20.56 -42.45
CA ALA A 241 -17.72 19.74 -41.25
C ALA A 241 -17.09 20.46 -40.04
N VAL A 242 -16.07 21.29 -40.25
CA VAL A 242 -15.51 22.16 -39.19
C VAL A 242 -16.55 23.16 -38.71
N ALA A 243 -17.29 23.78 -39.62
CA ALA A 243 -18.30 24.78 -39.28
C ALA A 243 -19.49 24.16 -38.51
N GLU A 244 -19.85 22.92 -38.83
CA GLU A 244 -20.91 22.18 -38.13
C GLU A 244 -20.47 21.64 -36.77
N ASP A 245 -19.32 20.95 -36.72
CA ASP A 245 -18.93 20.12 -35.58
C ASP A 245 -17.85 20.76 -34.69
N GLY A 246 -17.13 21.78 -35.17
CA GLY A 246 -16.03 22.44 -34.44
C GLY A 246 -14.75 21.63 -34.31
N PHE A 247 -14.69 20.41 -34.86
CA PHE A 247 -13.52 19.53 -34.77
C PHE A 247 -12.40 19.95 -35.73
N SER A 248 -11.14 19.69 -35.35
CA SER A 248 -9.97 19.98 -36.19
C SER A 248 -9.51 18.80 -37.04
N ARG A 249 -9.94 17.57 -36.72
CA ARG A 249 -9.51 16.32 -37.36
C ARG A 249 -10.72 15.45 -37.70
N PHE A 250 -10.78 15.01 -38.95
CA PHE A 250 -11.88 14.19 -39.45
C PHE A 250 -11.35 12.87 -40.01
N LEU A 251 -11.98 11.78 -39.58
CA LEU A 251 -11.63 10.44 -40.03
C LEU A 251 -12.16 10.20 -41.45
N ILE A 252 -11.35 9.55 -42.28
CA ILE A 252 -11.72 9.19 -43.65
C ILE A 252 -12.16 7.72 -43.69
N ARG A 253 -13.39 7.51 -44.14
CA ARG A 253 -14.00 6.18 -44.30
C ARG A 253 -13.93 5.73 -45.76
N GLY A 254 -13.37 4.54 -45.95
CA GLY A 254 -13.28 3.90 -47.26
C GLY A 254 -14.61 3.30 -47.73
N PRO A 255 -14.67 2.75 -48.96
CA PRO A 255 -15.91 2.31 -49.59
C PRO A 255 -16.57 1.14 -48.85
N GLN A 256 -15.77 0.29 -48.21
CA GLN A 256 -16.23 -0.86 -47.42
C GLN A 256 -16.45 -0.52 -45.94
N GLY A 257 -16.41 0.77 -45.57
CA GLY A 257 -16.66 1.24 -44.20
C GLY A 257 -15.45 1.23 -43.27
N ALA A 258 -14.28 0.76 -43.73
CA ALA A 258 -13.04 0.77 -42.95
C ALA A 258 -12.46 2.19 -42.82
N LEU A 259 -11.85 2.48 -41.66
CA LEU A 259 -11.12 3.73 -41.43
C LEU A 259 -9.75 3.68 -42.12
N VAL A 260 -9.56 4.56 -43.11
CA VAL A 260 -8.36 4.61 -43.95
C VAL A 260 -7.29 5.51 -43.34
N GLY A 261 -7.71 6.62 -42.75
CA GLY A 261 -6.82 7.66 -42.24
C GLY A 261 -7.61 8.79 -41.60
N TYR A 262 -6.97 9.93 -41.39
CA TYR A 262 -7.63 11.17 -41.00
C TYR A 262 -7.03 12.37 -41.75
N VAL A 263 -7.82 13.44 -41.87
CA VAL A 263 -7.39 14.73 -42.39
C VAL A 263 -7.47 15.75 -41.26
N HIS A 264 -6.44 16.59 -41.14
CA HIS A 264 -6.51 17.79 -40.32
C HIS A 264 -6.94 18.97 -41.18
N LEU A 265 -7.78 19.86 -40.65
CA LEU A 265 -8.13 21.13 -41.32
C LEU A 265 -6.91 21.86 -41.93
N LYS A 266 -5.79 21.94 -41.21
CA LYS A 266 -4.57 22.62 -41.69
C LYS A 266 -3.98 21.99 -42.96
N ASP A 267 -4.29 20.73 -43.25
CA ASP A 267 -3.76 20.01 -44.41
C ASP A 267 -4.55 20.31 -45.71
N VAL A 268 -5.70 20.99 -45.60
CA VAL A 268 -6.52 21.41 -46.75
C VAL A 268 -6.49 22.91 -47.01
N LEU A 269 -6.18 23.73 -45.99
CA LEU A 269 -6.15 25.20 -46.10
C LEU A 269 -5.08 25.76 -47.05
N ASP A 270 -4.03 24.99 -47.36
CA ASP A 270 -2.94 25.40 -48.26
C ASP A 270 -3.19 25.00 -49.73
N LEU A 271 -4.33 24.39 -50.02
CA LEU A 271 -4.66 23.92 -51.37
C LEU A 271 -5.10 25.08 -52.29
N PRO A 272 -4.72 25.04 -53.58
CA PRO A 272 -5.21 25.99 -54.58
C PRO A 272 -6.75 25.99 -54.70
N ALA A 273 -7.34 27.16 -54.95
CA ALA A 273 -8.79 27.31 -55.04
C ALA A 273 -9.46 26.44 -56.14
N ASP A 274 -8.74 26.08 -57.19
CA ASP A 274 -9.23 25.16 -58.24
C ASP A 274 -9.31 23.69 -57.78
N ARG A 275 -8.61 23.34 -56.70
CA ARG A 275 -8.59 21.99 -56.09
C ARG A 275 -9.65 21.81 -55.00
N TYR A 276 -10.27 22.88 -54.51
CA TYR A 276 -11.21 22.86 -53.39
C TYR A 276 -12.46 21.99 -53.61
N ARG A 277 -12.85 21.79 -54.87
CA ARG A 277 -13.97 20.91 -55.29
C ARG A 277 -13.54 19.54 -55.78
N SER A 278 -12.24 19.26 -55.74
CA SER A 278 -11.68 17.95 -56.09
C SER A 278 -11.45 17.13 -54.83
N PRO A 279 -11.44 15.77 -54.94
CA PRO A 279 -11.12 14.92 -53.81
C PRO A 279 -9.77 15.28 -53.17
N ILE A 280 -9.71 15.20 -51.84
CA ILE A 280 -8.51 15.48 -51.07
C ILE A 280 -7.37 14.56 -51.56
N PRO A 281 -6.18 15.11 -51.86
CA PRO A 281 -5.02 14.32 -52.26
C PRO A 281 -4.64 13.27 -51.20
N VAL A 282 -4.27 12.06 -51.64
CA VAL A 282 -3.98 10.92 -50.73
C VAL A 282 -2.80 11.22 -49.78
N ASP A 283 -1.85 12.03 -50.21
CA ASP A 283 -0.70 12.48 -49.41
C ASP A 283 -1.08 13.42 -48.25
N ARG A 284 -2.28 14.00 -48.28
CA ARG A 284 -2.84 14.79 -47.17
C ARG A 284 -3.63 13.93 -46.16
N ILE A 285 -3.91 12.68 -46.50
CA ILE A 285 -4.57 11.73 -45.59
C ILE A 285 -3.50 11.10 -44.70
N ARG A 286 -3.51 11.46 -43.42
CA ARG A 286 -2.57 10.97 -42.42
C ARG A 286 -2.94 9.55 -41.99
N PRO A 287 -1.96 8.63 -41.83
CA PRO A 287 -2.23 7.25 -41.44
C PRO A 287 -2.66 7.15 -39.98
N LEU A 288 -3.43 6.11 -39.68
CA LEU A 288 -3.84 5.75 -38.33
C LEU A 288 -2.98 4.61 -37.81
N ILE A 289 -2.36 4.83 -36.66
CA ILE A 289 -1.67 3.77 -35.92
C ILE A 289 -2.72 2.83 -35.28
N THR A 290 -2.32 1.64 -34.85
CA THR A 290 -3.23 0.68 -34.22
C THR A 290 -2.76 0.38 -32.79
N ILE A 291 -3.69 0.48 -31.84
CA ILE A 291 -3.48 0.18 -30.41
C ILE A 291 -4.49 -0.90 -29.99
N SER A 292 -4.08 -1.81 -29.12
CA SER A 292 -4.98 -2.84 -28.60
C SER A 292 -5.94 -2.23 -27.60
N ALA A 293 -7.21 -2.65 -27.62
CA ALA A 293 -8.23 -2.25 -26.65
C ALA A 293 -7.80 -2.45 -25.19
N GLY A 294 -6.99 -3.48 -24.92
CA GLY A 294 -6.51 -3.81 -23.58
C GLY A 294 -5.25 -3.07 -23.13
N THR A 295 -4.62 -2.27 -24.01
CA THR A 295 -3.41 -1.49 -23.68
C THR A 295 -3.71 -0.47 -22.60
N GLU A 296 -2.83 -0.37 -21.61
CA GLU A 296 -2.94 0.65 -20.54
C GLU A 296 -2.82 2.05 -21.15
N LEU A 297 -3.58 3.00 -20.61
CA LEU A 297 -3.69 4.33 -21.21
C LEU A 297 -2.34 5.07 -21.25
N GLU A 298 -1.46 4.82 -20.27
CA GLU A 298 -0.09 5.33 -20.21
C GLU A 298 0.80 4.83 -21.37
N ASP A 299 0.67 3.55 -21.70
CA ASP A 299 1.38 2.93 -22.81
C ASP A 299 0.84 3.46 -24.13
N ALA A 300 -0.48 3.60 -24.25
CA ALA A 300 -1.12 4.18 -25.43
C ALA A 300 -0.63 5.61 -25.69
N LEU A 301 -0.57 6.45 -24.65
CA LEU A 301 -0.02 7.80 -24.71
C LEU A 301 1.43 7.78 -25.21
N THR A 302 2.27 6.92 -24.61
CA THR A 302 3.69 6.80 -24.95
C THR A 302 3.90 6.37 -26.41
N ILE A 303 3.09 5.42 -26.89
CA ILE A 303 3.12 4.96 -28.29
C ILE A 303 2.77 6.12 -29.22
N MET A 304 1.69 6.85 -28.93
CA MET A 304 1.23 7.98 -29.74
C MET A 304 2.26 9.12 -29.79
N GLN A 305 2.88 9.47 -28.65
CA GLN A 305 3.94 10.47 -28.58
C GLN A 305 5.17 10.06 -29.41
N ARG A 306 5.65 8.83 -29.25
CA ARG A 306 6.84 8.33 -29.98
C ARG A 306 6.63 8.31 -31.49
N GLN A 307 5.41 8.04 -31.93
CA GLN A 307 5.07 7.98 -33.36
C GLN A 307 4.57 9.33 -33.92
N GLY A 308 4.43 10.36 -33.08
CA GLY A 308 3.85 11.65 -33.47
C GLY A 308 2.41 11.51 -33.97
N ALA A 309 1.68 10.52 -33.49
CA ALA A 309 0.33 10.20 -33.94
C ALA A 309 -0.69 10.87 -33.03
N HIS A 310 -1.57 11.69 -33.61
CA HIS A 310 -2.67 12.33 -32.88
C HIS A 310 -3.94 11.49 -32.82
N VAL A 311 -4.05 10.47 -33.68
CA VAL A 311 -5.24 9.64 -33.81
C VAL A 311 -4.82 8.18 -34.01
N ALA A 312 -5.40 7.28 -33.22
CA ALA A 312 -5.12 5.85 -33.26
C ALA A 312 -6.41 5.04 -33.40
N ARG A 313 -6.39 3.96 -34.17
CA ARG A 313 -7.47 2.98 -34.18
C ARG A 313 -7.29 2.05 -33.00
N VAL A 314 -8.38 1.76 -32.30
CA VAL A 314 -8.41 0.78 -31.23
C VAL A 314 -9.02 -0.51 -31.75
N SER A 315 -8.28 -1.62 -31.60
CA SER A 315 -8.73 -2.93 -32.05
C SER A 315 -8.82 -3.94 -30.92
N ASP A 316 -9.81 -4.82 -30.99
CA ASP A 316 -9.94 -5.96 -30.07
C ASP A 316 -8.90 -7.07 -30.36
N GLY A 317 -8.94 -8.14 -29.57
CA GLY A 317 -8.04 -9.29 -29.73
C GLY A 317 -8.23 -10.10 -31.03
N SER A 318 -9.29 -9.85 -31.79
CA SER A 318 -9.55 -10.45 -33.11
C SER A 318 -9.05 -9.57 -34.26
N GLY A 319 -8.58 -8.35 -33.95
CA GLY A 319 -8.16 -7.35 -34.94
C GLY A 319 -9.32 -6.51 -35.48
N HIS A 320 -10.53 -6.62 -34.90
CA HIS A 320 -11.65 -5.78 -35.29
C HIS A 320 -11.52 -4.39 -34.65
N VAL A 321 -11.74 -3.33 -35.44
CA VAL A 321 -11.65 -1.95 -34.96
C VAL A 321 -12.92 -1.59 -34.19
N THR A 322 -12.79 -1.40 -32.88
CA THR A 322 -13.89 -1.08 -31.98
C THR A 322 -14.12 0.42 -31.83
N GLY A 323 -13.08 1.23 -32.05
CA GLY A 323 -13.15 2.68 -31.95
C GLY A 323 -11.87 3.40 -32.36
N VAL A 324 -11.81 4.68 -32.04
CA VAL A 324 -10.65 5.55 -32.27
C VAL A 324 -10.29 6.29 -30.99
N LEU A 325 -9.00 6.39 -30.72
CA LEU A 325 -8.43 7.11 -29.60
C LEU A 325 -7.75 8.38 -30.11
N PHE A 326 -8.15 9.54 -29.57
CA PHE A 326 -7.52 10.82 -29.86
C PHE A 326 -6.49 11.14 -28.79
N PHE A 327 -5.39 11.76 -29.20
CA PHE A 327 -4.33 12.15 -28.28
C PHE A 327 -4.83 13.14 -27.23
N GLU A 328 -5.68 14.07 -27.67
CA GLU A 328 -6.26 15.12 -26.85
C GLU A 328 -7.12 14.53 -25.71
N ASP A 329 -7.97 13.54 -26.00
CA ASP A 329 -8.80 12.86 -24.99
C ASP A 329 -7.95 12.16 -23.91
N ILE A 330 -6.80 11.59 -24.30
CA ILE A 330 -5.87 10.97 -23.33
C ILE A 330 -5.29 12.03 -22.38
N ILE A 331 -4.93 13.20 -22.91
CA ILE A 331 -4.39 14.31 -22.11
C ILE A 331 -5.47 14.91 -21.22
N GLU A 332 -6.71 14.99 -21.70
CA GLU A 332 -7.85 15.47 -20.92
C GLU A 332 -8.09 14.61 -19.68
N VAL A 333 -7.93 13.27 -19.79
CA VAL A 333 -8.00 12.38 -18.62
C VAL A 333 -6.93 12.70 -17.57
N LEU A 334 -5.76 13.21 -17.97
CA LEU A 334 -4.68 13.59 -17.04
C LEU A 334 -4.85 14.98 -16.43
N VAL A 335 -5.24 15.95 -17.26
CA VAL A 335 -5.16 17.38 -16.93
C VAL A 335 -6.54 17.96 -16.58
N GLY A 336 -7.62 17.24 -16.89
CA GLY A 336 -8.99 17.74 -16.85
C GLY A 336 -9.33 18.59 -18.10
N GLU A 337 -10.59 19.06 -18.16
CA GLU A 337 -11.04 19.95 -19.25
C GLU A 337 -10.20 21.24 -19.29
N VAL A 338 -9.34 21.33 -20.29
CA VAL A 338 -8.69 22.60 -20.63
C VAL A 338 -9.75 23.44 -21.32
N HIS A 339 -10.37 24.36 -20.59
CA HIS A 339 -11.34 25.30 -21.14
C HIS A 339 -10.65 26.14 -22.22
N ASP A 340 -10.83 25.73 -23.48
CA ASP A 340 -10.32 26.46 -24.63
C ASP A 340 -11.27 27.63 -24.89
N GLY A 341 -10.78 28.86 -24.76
CA GLY A 341 -11.59 30.09 -24.80
C GLY A 341 -12.26 30.40 -26.15
N THR A 342 -12.29 29.44 -27.07
CA THR A 342 -12.86 29.52 -28.42
C THR A 342 -14.06 28.60 -28.65
N GLN A 343 -14.46 27.76 -27.69
CA GLN A 343 -15.70 26.98 -27.81
C GLN A 343 -16.92 27.87 -27.58
N HIS A 344 -17.80 27.96 -28.58
CA HIS A 344 -19.13 28.53 -28.40
C HIS A 344 -19.98 27.51 -27.66
N GLU A 345 -20.44 27.87 -26.44
CA GLU A 345 -21.48 27.13 -25.74
C GLU A 345 -22.72 27.03 -26.67
N THR A 346 -23.05 25.82 -27.10
CA THR A 346 -24.41 25.53 -27.56
C THR A 346 -25.32 25.67 -26.35
N ALA A 347 -26.01 26.82 -26.27
CA ALA A 347 -27.06 27.05 -25.32
C ALA A 347 -28.21 26.07 -25.58
N GLU A 348 -28.46 25.16 -24.63
CA GLU A 348 -29.76 24.49 -24.47
C GLU A 348 -30.75 25.38 -23.72
#